data_AF-A0A974ADS3-F1
#
_entry.id   AF-A0A974ADS3-F1
#
_cell.length_a   1.000
_cell.length_b   1.000
_cell.length_c   1.000
_cell.angle_alpha   90.00
_cell.angle_beta   90.00
_cell.angle_gamma   90.00
#
_symmetry.space_group_name_H-M   'P 1'
#
loop_
_entity.id
_entity.type
_entity.pdbx_description
1 polymer ?
#
loop_
_entity_poly.entity_id
_entity_poly.type
_entity_poly.pdbx_seq_one_letter_code
_entity_poly.pdbx_strand_id
1 'polypeptide(L)'
;MDRYILVYQRRDLSDSVFRTITDRICRRSGDFWFALVAKSAAAPDNVDGNLSGTIFVFKSKEDWRTGPQEKVRTAINEMNAARLSLASDRDRVIEESLVYGRKALADSADVWINFVLERNGELRVDRPAFSDDDLAYASRAFATQEGHDFDKWIADQGYFFLRDIAHQHQHHDHAVDTILILQRKDAADVSWRRNLLFSLQFYIISNRRSRDPRALIQAKGILAYFESFLGICRSRLEARFDQIPRFEIEALRNSLDASIEERALEQSIQAGRSAKTSNFRVTVLAVLAPTLALIGVALQPHIGGAENLKEFPALNHTAWFISSYAVEILAITVLLATSAMAIQFAVGSLARRGSYSRQLLAFGIANQRGAFFASLLIALVSAGAGMYFGRASLMELLELFEGLFGR
;
A
#
# COMPACT_ATOMS: atom_id res chain seq x y z
N MET A 1 32.81 -5.63 19.25
CA MET A 1 32.70 -6.79 18.33
C MET A 1 32.31 -6.27 16.97
N ASP A 2 33.17 -6.47 15.99
CA ASP A 2 32.92 -6.03 14.61
C ASP A 2 31.68 -6.72 14.03
N ARG A 3 30.96 -6.00 13.17
CA ARG A 3 29.78 -6.54 12.46
C ARG A 3 30.14 -6.73 11.01
N TYR A 4 29.85 -7.91 10.50
CA TYR A 4 30.17 -8.34 9.15
C TYR A 4 28.89 -8.60 8.36
N ILE A 5 28.88 -8.19 7.09
CA ILE A 5 27.76 -8.39 6.17
C ILE A 5 28.30 -9.00 4.88
N LEU A 6 27.72 -10.13 4.49
CA LEU A 6 27.89 -10.75 3.18
C LEU A 6 26.50 -11.10 2.65
N VAL A 7 26.09 -10.47 1.56
CA VAL A 7 24.76 -10.67 0.97
C VAL A 7 24.83 -10.51 -0.54
N TYR A 8 23.90 -11.14 -1.27
CA TYR A 8 23.74 -10.92 -2.70
C TYR A 8 22.26 -10.86 -3.08
N GLN A 9 21.95 -10.17 -4.19
CA GLN A 9 20.62 -10.02 -4.75
C GLN A 9 20.70 -9.99 -6.28
N ARG A 10 19.75 -10.66 -6.95
CA ARG A 10 19.53 -10.48 -8.38
C ARG A 10 18.64 -9.26 -8.61
N ARG A 11 19.03 -8.36 -9.51
CA ARG A 11 18.23 -7.21 -9.94
C ARG A 11 17.96 -7.30 -11.44
N ASP A 12 16.72 -7.04 -11.83
CA ASP A 12 16.36 -6.83 -13.23
C ASP A 12 16.37 -5.32 -13.50
N LEU A 13 17.25 -4.91 -14.40
CA LEU A 13 17.41 -3.53 -14.85
C LEU A 13 16.87 -3.31 -16.27
N SER A 14 16.13 -4.29 -16.82
CA SER A 14 15.50 -4.15 -18.14
C SER A 14 14.24 -3.29 -18.07
N ASP A 15 14.21 -2.22 -18.86
CA ASP A 15 13.00 -1.42 -19.09
C ASP A 15 12.10 -2.02 -20.19
N SER A 16 12.38 -3.24 -20.68
CA SER A 16 11.63 -3.87 -21.77
C SER A 16 10.30 -4.47 -21.30
N VAL A 17 9.20 -3.97 -21.86
CA VAL A 17 7.83 -4.48 -21.62
C VAL A 17 7.67 -5.94 -22.08
N PHE A 18 8.45 -6.38 -23.08
CA PHE A 18 8.40 -7.75 -23.62
C PHE A 18 9.71 -8.49 -23.39
N ARG A 19 10.19 -8.45 -22.14
CA ARG A 19 11.46 -9.01 -21.71
C ARG A 19 11.72 -10.43 -22.24
N THR A 20 10.81 -11.38 -22.03
CA THR A 20 11.00 -12.78 -22.45
C THR A 20 11.27 -12.93 -23.95
N ILE A 21 10.66 -12.08 -24.78
CA ILE A 21 10.82 -12.12 -26.23
C ILE A 21 12.09 -11.37 -26.64
N THR A 22 12.26 -10.15 -26.14
CA THR A 22 13.41 -9.27 -26.46
C THR A 22 14.73 -9.86 -25.99
N ASP A 23 14.80 -10.43 -24.79
CA ASP A 23 16.00 -11.08 -24.25
C ASP A 23 16.41 -12.28 -25.12
N ARG A 24 15.42 -13.06 -25.57
CA ARG A 24 15.67 -14.27 -26.39
C ARG A 24 16.10 -13.95 -27.82
N ILE A 25 15.50 -12.93 -28.43
CA ILE A 25 15.80 -12.53 -29.82
C ILE A 25 17.11 -11.74 -29.88
N CYS A 26 17.26 -10.73 -29.02
CA CYS A 26 18.39 -9.81 -29.06
C CYS A 26 19.61 -10.29 -28.26
N ARG A 27 19.49 -11.42 -27.53
CA ARG A 27 20.51 -11.92 -26.60
C ARG A 27 20.98 -10.85 -25.62
N ARG A 28 20.06 -9.98 -25.20
CA ARG A 28 20.30 -8.97 -24.16
C ARG A 28 19.72 -9.51 -22.86
N SER A 29 20.42 -9.31 -21.76
CA SER A 29 19.89 -9.62 -20.43
C SER A 29 19.94 -8.34 -19.61
N GLY A 30 18.83 -7.99 -18.99
CA GLY A 30 18.80 -6.98 -17.93
C GLY A 30 19.04 -7.58 -16.54
N ASP A 31 19.37 -8.88 -16.42
CA ASP A 31 19.65 -9.49 -15.13
C ASP A 31 21.08 -9.19 -14.69
N PHE A 32 21.20 -8.44 -13.61
CA PHE A 32 22.45 -8.20 -12.91
C PHE A 32 22.44 -8.89 -11.56
N TRP A 33 23.61 -9.32 -11.09
CA TRP A 33 23.78 -9.80 -9.73
C TRP A 33 24.63 -8.81 -8.95
N PHE A 34 24.12 -8.39 -7.81
CA PHE A 34 24.80 -7.52 -6.88
C PHE A 34 25.18 -8.33 -5.65
N ALA A 35 26.43 -8.24 -5.21
CA ALA A 35 26.89 -8.79 -3.95
C ALA A 35 27.56 -7.70 -3.13
N LEU A 36 27.46 -7.79 -1.81
CA LEU A 36 28.01 -6.83 -0.87
C LEU A 36 28.90 -7.56 0.13
N VAL A 37 30.09 -7.02 0.35
CA VAL A 37 30.92 -7.33 1.52
C VAL A 37 31.09 -6.04 2.31
N ALA A 38 30.67 -6.04 3.57
CA ALA A 38 30.83 -4.87 4.42
C ALA A 38 31.23 -5.24 5.85
N LYS A 39 31.93 -4.29 6.48
CA LYS A 39 32.38 -4.35 7.86
C LYS A 39 32.01 -3.04 8.54
N SER A 40 31.46 -3.15 9.75
CA SER A 40 31.32 -2.02 10.68
C SER A 40 32.30 -2.27 11.83
N ALA A 41 33.30 -1.40 11.93
CA ALA A 41 34.28 -1.45 13.01
C ALA A 41 33.60 -0.99 14.31
N ALA A 42 33.48 -1.88 15.28
CA ALA A 42 32.98 -1.51 16.60
C ALA A 42 34.17 -1.11 17.47
N ALA A 43 34.48 0.18 17.55
CA ALA A 43 35.42 0.61 18.58
C ALA A 43 34.74 0.45 19.96
N PRO A 44 35.46 0.05 21.02
CA PRO A 44 34.89 -0.13 22.37
C PRO A 44 34.11 1.09 22.87
N ASP A 45 34.55 2.29 22.46
CA ASP A 45 33.97 3.57 22.87
C ASP A 45 33.13 4.23 21.75
N ASN A 46 33.07 3.60 20.57
CA ASN A 46 32.37 4.14 19.41
C ASN A 46 31.33 3.15 18.90
N VAL A 47 30.14 3.21 19.53
CA VAL A 47 28.93 2.51 19.07
C VAL A 47 28.49 3.00 17.67
N ASP A 48 29.07 4.11 17.20
CA ASP A 48 28.78 4.79 15.93
C ASP A 48 29.72 4.43 14.78
N GLY A 49 30.30 3.23 14.80
CA GLY A 49 31.13 2.74 13.69
C GLY A 49 30.41 2.80 12.33
N ASN A 50 31.04 3.45 11.35
CA ASN A 50 30.55 3.51 9.97
C ASN A 50 30.50 2.10 9.36
N LEU A 51 29.52 1.85 8.50
CA LEU A 51 29.48 0.64 7.67
C LEU A 51 30.26 0.92 6.39
N SER A 52 31.37 0.23 6.19
CA SER A 52 32.20 0.39 4.99
C SER A 52 32.34 -0.93 4.27
N GLY A 53 32.41 -0.90 2.94
CA GLY A 53 32.44 -2.12 2.16
C GLY A 53 32.60 -1.91 0.67
N THR A 54 32.40 -2.99 -0.06
CA THR A 54 32.47 -3.03 -1.52
C THR A 54 31.23 -3.75 -2.04
N ILE A 55 30.59 -3.14 -3.03
CA ILE A 55 29.54 -3.74 -3.86
C ILE A 55 30.22 -4.32 -5.11
N PHE A 56 29.89 -5.55 -5.43
CA PHE A 56 30.36 -6.31 -6.58
C PHE A 56 29.19 -6.50 -7.53
N VAL A 57 29.39 -6.21 -8.82
CA VAL A 57 28.34 -6.32 -9.85
C VAL A 57 28.79 -7.31 -10.91
N PHE A 58 27.87 -8.22 -11.28
CA PHE A 58 28.03 -9.20 -12.35
C PHE A 58 26.99 -8.91 -13.44
N LYS A 59 27.45 -8.83 -14.69
CA LYS A 59 26.64 -8.46 -15.86
C LYS A 59 25.74 -9.59 -16.37
N SER A 60 26.02 -10.83 -15.98
CA SER A 60 25.25 -11.99 -16.43
C SER A 60 25.04 -13.03 -15.33
N LYS A 61 24.04 -13.86 -15.55
CA LYS A 61 23.73 -15.00 -14.70
C LYS A 61 24.80 -16.08 -14.80
N GLU A 62 25.40 -16.23 -15.97
CA GLU A 62 26.48 -17.15 -16.25
C GLU A 62 27.71 -16.79 -15.42
N ASP A 63 28.15 -15.51 -15.47
CA ASP A 63 29.31 -15.02 -14.70
C ASP A 63 29.12 -15.22 -13.19
N TRP A 64 27.92 -14.99 -12.68
CA TRP A 64 27.58 -15.26 -11.28
C TRP A 64 27.64 -16.76 -10.94
N ARG A 65 27.05 -17.61 -11.78
CA ARG A 65 26.91 -19.05 -11.53
C ARG A 65 28.23 -19.81 -11.64
N THR A 66 29.04 -19.48 -12.64
CA THR A 66 30.33 -20.15 -12.89
C THR A 66 31.44 -19.58 -12.02
N GLY A 67 31.31 -18.32 -11.58
CA GLY A 67 32.28 -17.64 -10.74
C GLY A 67 32.02 -17.86 -9.24
N PRO A 68 31.44 -16.88 -8.53
CA PRO A 68 31.51 -16.84 -7.07
C PRO A 68 30.35 -17.51 -6.33
N GLN A 69 29.24 -17.86 -7.00
CA GLN A 69 27.99 -18.21 -6.31
C GLN A 69 28.15 -19.29 -5.22
N GLU A 70 28.79 -20.40 -5.55
CA GLU A 70 28.97 -21.51 -4.60
C GLU A 70 29.83 -21.08 -3.42
N LYS A 71 30.96 -20.41 -3.69
CA LYS A 71 31.91 -19.94 -2.66
C LYS A 71 31.26 -18.93 -1.73
N VAL A 72 30.50 -17.98 -2.28
CA VAL A 72 29.76 -16.97 -1.50
C VAL A 72 28.66 -17.61 -0.67
N ARG A 73 27.93 -18.58 -1.23
CA ARG A 73 26.89 -19.31 -0.46
C ARG A 73 27.50 -20.11 0.69
N THR A 74 28.64 -20.76 0.47
CA THR A 74 29.40 -21.45 1.52
C THR A 74 29.81 -20.48 2.62
N ALA A 75 30.44 -19.35 2.25
CA ALA A 75 30.83 -18.31 3.21
C ALA A 75 29.63 -17.77 4.02
N ILE A 76 28.50 -17.50 3.38
CA ILE A 76 27.27 -17.04 4.07
C ILE A 76 26.77 -18.10 5.06
N ASN A 77 26.74 -19.38 4.65
CA ASN A 77 26.29 -20.46 5.51
C ASN A 77 27.21 -20.64 6.73
N GLU A 78 28.52 -20.57 6.54
CA GLU A 78 29.52 -20.64 7.60
C GLU A 78 29.40 -19.46 8.57
N MET A 79 29.28 -18.22 8.05
CA MET A 79 29.03 -17.03 8.88
C MET A 79 27.75 -17.17 9.71
N ASN A 80 26.66 -17.68 9.11
CA ASN A 80 25.38 -17.86 9.80
C ASN A 80 25.44 -18.97 10.86
N ALA A 81 26.11 -20.09 10.58
CA ALA A 81 26.32 -21.17 11.54
C ALA A 81 27.19 -20.70 12.71
N ALA A 82 28.29 -20.00 12.43
CA ALA A 82 29.16 -19.43 13.44
C ALA A 82 28.43 -18.39 14.30
N ARG A 83 27.60 -17.51 13.71
CA ARG A 83 26.84 -16.47 14.43
C ARG A 83 26.00 -17.02 15.59
N LEU A 84 25.48 -18.24 15.47
CA LEU A 84 24.68 -18.91 16.50
C LEU A 84 25.50 -19.82 17.43
N SER A 85 26.80 -19.98 17.15
CA SER A 85 27.72 -20.80 17.94
C SER A 85 28.17 -20.08 19.21
N LEU A 86 28.40 -20.87 20.26
CA LEU A 86 29.03 -20.45 21.52
C LEU A 86 30.54 -20.74 21.55
N ALA A 87 31.12 -21.23 20.46
CA ALA A 87 32.54 -21.54 20.37
C ALA A 87 33.39 -20.27 20.54
N SER A 88 34.55 -20.40 21.19
CA SER A 88 35.48 -19.29 21.44
C SER A 88 36.13 -18.75 20.16
N ASP A 89 36.18 -19.55 19.09
CA ASP A 89 36.76 -19.17 17.80
C ASP A 89 35.72 -18.65 16.79
N ARG A 90 34.46 -18.45 17.21
CA ARG A 90 33.37 -17.95 16.36
C ARG A 90 33.76 -16.74 15.53
N ASP A 91 34.34 -15.71 16.16
CA ASP A 91 34.61 -14.43 15.51
C ASP A 91 35.69 -14.59 14.43
N ARG A 92 36.67 -15.47 14.66
CA ARG A 92 37.68 -15.86 13.67
C ARG A 92 37.05 -16.56 12.47
N VAL A 93 36.15 -17.52 12.69
CA VAL A 93 35.45 -18.23 11.61
C VAL A 93 34.64 -17.25 10.74
N ILE A 94 33.94 -16.30 11.35
CA ILE A 94 33.17 -15.28 10.62
C ILE A 94 34.10 -14.40 9.76
N GLU A 95 35.24 -13.96 10.31
CA GLU A 95 36.21 -13.14 9.59
C GLU A 95 36.88 -13.90 8.44
N GLU A 96 37.32 -15.14 8.67
CA GLU A 96 37.88 -16.02 7.64
C GLU A 96 36.88 -16.29 6.51
N SER A 97 35.62 -16.57 6.85
CA SER A 97 34.54 -16.78 5.88
C SER A 97 34.27 -15.51 5.05
N LEU A 98 34.28 -14.34 5.68
CA LEU A 98 34.11 -13.06 4.99
C LEU A 98 35.26 -12.79 4.02
N VAL A 99 36.50 -13.02 4.45
CA VAL A 99 37.69 -12.86 3.60
C VAL A 99 37.64 -13.82 2.40
N TYR A 100 37.24 -15.07 2.64
CA TYR A 100 37.05 -16.06 1.58
C TYR A 100 35.97 -15.63 0.58
N GLY A 101 34.80 -15.21 1.06
CA GLY A 101 33.71 -14.70 0.22
C GLY A 101 34.11 -13.44 -0.56
N ARG A 102 34.80 -12.50 0.09
CA ARG A 102 35.32 -11.28 -0.55
C ARG A 102 36.29 -11.60 -1.66
N LYS A 103 37.22 -12.53 -1.44
CA LYS A 103 38.19 -12.95 -2.45
C LYS A 103 37.47 -13.58 -3.65
N ALA A 104 36.52 -14.48 -3.42
CA ALA A 104 35.74 -15.08 -4.49
C ALA A 104 35.01 -14.04 -5.36
N LEU A 105 34.42 -13.02 -4.74
CA LEU A 105 33.79 -11.91 -5.43
C LEU A 105 34.83 -11.05 -6.18
N ALA A 106 35.94 -10.71 -5.52
CA ALA A 106 37.06 -9.93 -6.05
C ALA A 106 37.76 -10.57 -7.26
N ASP A 107 37.72 -11.89 -7.39
CA ASP A 107 38.36 -12.59 -8.51
C ASP A 107 37.47 -12.66 -9.76
N SER A 108 36.19 -12.34 -9.65
CA SER A 108 35.19 -12.67 -10.70
C SER A 108 34.20 -11.57 -11.06
N ALA A 109 34.06 -10.50 -10.26
CA ALA A 109 33.09 -9.45 -10.58
C ALA A 109 33.53 -8.61 -11.80
N ASP A 110 32.56 -8.07 -12.52
CA ASP A 110 32.81 -7.14 -13.62
C ASP A 110 33.10 -5.73 -13.11
N VAL A 111 32.43 -5.33 -12.02
CA VAL A 111 32.52 -3.99 -11.44
C VAL A 111 32.57 -4.04 -9.91
N TRP A 112 33.39 -3.15 -9.33
CA TRP A 112 33.53 -2.91 -7.89
C TRP A 112 33.15 -1.47 -7.56
N ILE A 113 32.41 -1.29 -6.47
CA ILE A 113 32.02 0.02 -5.97
C ILE A 113 32.25 0.06 -4.47
N ASN A 114 33.25 0.83 -4.03
CA ASN A 114 33.48 1.02 -2.60
C ASN A 114 32.46 2.03 -2.04
N PHE A 115 32.06 1.82 -0.79
CA PHE A 115 31.13 2.71 -0.13
C PHE A 115 31.42 2.86 1.36
N VAL A 116 30.94 3.96 1.92
CA VAL A 116 30.91 4.23 3.35
C VAL A 116 29.54 4.81 3.70
N LEU A 117 28.78 4.08 4.52
CA LEU A 117 27.51 4.51 5.10
C LEU A 117 27.75 4.95 6.55
N GLU A 118 27.55 6.23 6.79
CA GLU A 118 27.63 6.83 8.12
C GLU A 118 26.34 6.62 8.91
N ARG A 119 26.43 6.67 10.24
CA ARG A 119 25.26 6.51 11.13
C ARG A 119 24.23 7.63 11.01
N ASN A 120 24.64 8.81 10.56
CA ASN A 120 23.74 9.92 10.26
C ASN A 120 22.94 9.67 8.95
N GLY A 121 23.19 8.58 8.24
CA GLY A 121 22.51 8.26 6.97
C GLY A 121 23.19 8.84 5.73
N GLU A 122 24.31 9.56 5.85
CA GLU A 122 25.10 9.99 4.70
C GLU A 122 25.83 8.78 4.09
N LEU A 123 25.58 8.56 2.80
CA LEU A 123 26.24 7.54 2.02
C LEU A 123 27.26 8.18 1.08
N ARG A 124 28.48 7.66 1.12
CA ARG A 124 29.51 7.96 0.13
C ARG A 124 29.76 6.73 -0.71
N VAL A 125 29.80 6.93 -2.02
CA VAL A 125 30.05 5.88 -3.01
C VAL A 125 31.19 6.34 -3.89
N ASP A 126 32.22 5.51 -4.03
CA ASP A 126 33.35 5.79 -4.90
C ASP A 126 32.98 5.53 -6.37
N ARG A 127 33.82 6.03 -7.27
CA ARG A 127 33.65 5.78 -8.71
C ARG A 127 33.73 4.27 -8.98
N PRO A 128 32.84 3.69 -9.80
CA PRO A 128 32.92 2.29 -10.17
C PRO A 128 34.26 1.97 -10.84
N ALA A 129 34.91 0.91 -10.37
CA ALA A 129 36.10 0.34 -10.97
C ALA A 129 35.73 -0.95 -11.70
N PHE A 130 36.39 -1.24 -12.82
CA PHE A 130 36.09 -2.38 -13.68
C PHE A 130 37.19 -3.43 -13.55
N SER A 131 36.85 -4.70 -13.79
CA SER A 131 37.85 -5.77 -13.87
C SER A 131 38.63 -5.75 -15.19
N ASP A 132 38.04 -5.18 -16.24
CA ASP A 132 38.59 -5.13 -17.59
C ASP A 132 38.47 -3.70 -18.16
N ASP A 133 39.59 -3.17 -18.65
CA ASP A 133 39.68 -1.84 -19.26
C ASP A 133 38.91 -1.76 -20.58
N ASP A 134 38.86 -2.84 -21.35
CA ASP A 134 38.11 -2.89 -22.61
C ASP A 134 36.60 -2.83 -22.34
N LEU A 135 36.14 -3.56 -21.31
CA LEU A 135 34.77 -3.47 -20.83
C LEU A 135 34.44 -2.05 -20.37
N ALA A 136 35.32 -1.44 -19.57
CA ALA A 136 35.15 -0.07 -19.08
C ALA A 136 35.04 0.93 -20.22
N TYR A 137 35.92 0.82 -21.22
CA TYR A 137 35.91 1.68 -22.40
C TYR A 137 34.63 1.49 -23.20
N ALA A 138 34.27 0.24 -23.54
CA ALA A 138 33.08 -0.07 -24.33
C ALA A 138 31.79 0.42 -23.65
N SER A 139 31.63 0.17 -22.35
CA SER A 139 30.46 0.62 -21.59
C SER A 139 30.35 2.15 -21.54
N ARG A 140 31.46 2.85 -21.28
CA ARG A 140 31.48 4.32 -21.22
C ARG A 140 31.28 4.96 -22.59
N ALA A 141 31.90 4.41 -23.63
CA ALA A 141 31.75 4.91 -25.00
C ALA A 141 30.30 4.78 -25.47
N PHE A 142 29.68 3.61 -25.24
CA PHE A 142 28.26 3.39 -25.55
C PHE A 142 27.36 4.36 -24.78
N ALA A 143 27.53 4.49 -23.47
CA ALA A 143 26.71 5.41 -22.67
C ALA A 143 26.90 6.87 -23.10
N THR A 144 28.14 7.28 -23.40
CA THR A 144 28.43 8.64 -23.86
C THR A 144 27.75 8.94 -25.20
N GLN A 145 27.72 7.97 -26.12
CA GLN A 145 27.01 8.08 -27.39
C GLN A 145 25.50 8.31 -27.19
N GLU A 146 24.92 7.69 -26.16
CA GLU A 146 23.51 7.85 -25.78
C GLU A 146 23.27 9.06 -24.83
N GLY A 147 24.30 9.87 -24.54
CA GLY A 147 24.16 11.05 -23.69
C GLY A 147 24.02 10.73 -22.19
N HIS A 148 24.55 9.59 -21.76
CA HIS A 148 24.44 9.07 -20.40
C HIS A 148 25.78 8.97 -19.68
N ASP A 149 25.73 9.14 -18.36
CA ASP A 149 26.89 8.98 -17.47
C ASP A 149 26.89 7.58 -16.86
N PHE A 150 27.60 6.65 -17.51
CA PHE A 150 27.61 5.23 -17.12
C PHE A 150 28.05 5.02 -15.68
N ASP A 151 29.12 5.69 -15.25
CA ASP A 151 29.69 5.53 -13.91
C ASP A 151 28.67 5.97 -12.85
N LYS A 152 27.92 7.05 -13.11
CA LYS A 152 26.84 7.48 -12.22
C LYS A 152 25.70 6.47 -12.19
N TRP A 153 25.29 5.94 -13.33
CA TRP A 153 24.20 4.95 -13.39
C TRP A 153 24.52 3.70 -12.60
N ILE A 154 25.72 3.14 -12.76
CA ILE A 154 26.14 1.96 -12.00
C ILE A 154 26.26 2.28 -10.50
N ALA A 155 26.78 3.45 -10.14
CA ALA A 155 26.80 3.90 -8.75
C ALA A 155 25.39 4.04 -8.16
N ASP A 156 24.43 4.61 -8.90
CA ASP A 156 23.03 4.73 -8.48
C ASP A 156 22.40 3.35 -8.25
N GLN A 157 22.68 2.37 -9.12
CA GLN A 157 22.22 0.98 -8.91
C GLN A 157 22.85 0.34 -7.68
N GLY A 158 24.14 0.59 -7.43
CA GLY A 158 24.80 0.20 -6.18
C GLY A 158 24.15 0.82 -4.95
N TYR A 159 23.79 2.10 -5.01
CA TYR A 159 23.05 2.78 -3.96
C TYR A 159 21.67 2.14 -3.72
N PHE A 160 20.89 1.90 -4.77
CA PHE A 160 19.57 1.27 -4.63
C PHE A 160 19.68 -0.14 -4.06
N PHE A 161 20.68 -0.92 -4.47
CA PHE A 161 20.97 -2.21 -3.86
C PHE A 161 21.28 -2.09 -2.37
N LEU A 162 22.20 -1.18 -1.98
CA LEU A 162 22.54 -0.96 -0.57
C LEU A 162 21.33 -0.50 0.25
N ARG A 163 20.51 0.37 -0.30
CA ARG A 163 19.27 0.83 0.32
C ARG A 163 18.31 -0.34 0.55
N ASP A 164 18.07 -1.17 -0.45
CA ASP A 164 17.12 -2.28 -0.37
C ASP A 164 17.53 -3.34 0.67
N ILE A 165 18.84 -3.51 0.93
CA ILE A 165 19.33 -4.41 1.99
C ILE A 165 19.38 -3.75 3.37
N ALA A 166 19.51 -2.43 3.46
CA ALA A 166 19.70 -1.70 4.71
C ALA A 166 18.38 -1.14 5.28
N HIS A 167 17.36 -0.94 4.44
CA HIS A 167 16.12 -0.28 4.82
C HIS A 167 14.98 -1.30 4.93
N GLN A 168 14.27 -1.31 6.06
CA GLN A 168 12.93 -1.89 6.16
C GLN A 168 11.90 -0.77 6.08
N HIS A 169 11.00 -0.86 5.09
CA HIS A 169 9.93 0.11 4.91
C HIS A 169 8.88 -0.08 6.01
N GLN A 170 8.98 0.71 7.08
CA GLN A 170 7.98 0.68 8.15
C GLN A 170 6.80 1.62 7.88
N HIS A 171 7.01 2.68 7.09
CA HIS A 171 6.06 3.81 7.03
C HIS A 171 5.78 4.37 5.62
N HIS A 172 6.31 3.76 4.55
CA HIS A 172 6.09 4.20 3.17
C HIS A 172 6.13 3.01 2.20
N ASP A 173 5.54 3.19 1.03
CA ASP A 173 5.58 2.21 -0.05
C ASP A 173 6.98 2.18 -0.70
N HIS A 174 7.41 1.01 -1.17
CA HIS A 174 8.68 0.83 -1.89
C HIS A 174 8.78 1.72 -3.14
N ALA A 175 7.64 2.06 -3.75
CA ALA A 175 7.58 2.94 -4.91
C ALA A 175 8.11 4.37 -4.63
N VAL A 176 8.17 4.75 -3.36
CA VAL A 176 8.59 6.09 -2.91
C VAL A 176 10.11 6.23 -2.86
N ASP A 177 10.84 5.12 -2.87
CA ASP A 177 12.27 5.15 -2.54
C ASP A 177 13.15 5.75 -3.64
N THR A 178 12.61 5.97 -4.84
CA THR A 178 13.34 6.57 -5.97
C THR A 178 13.51 8.08 -5.85
N ILE A 179 13.09 8.69 -4.73
CA ILE A 179 13.19 10.13 -4.47
C ILE A 179 14.64 10.63 -4.47
N LEU A 180 15.57 9.80 -3.99
CA LEU A 180 16.97 10.17 -3.85
C LEU A 180 17.80 9.42 -4.89
N ILE A 181 18.68 10.15 -5.56
CA ILE A 181 19.72 9.61 -6.44
C ILE A 181 21.07 10.11 -5.93
N LEU A 182 22.15 9.41 -6.24
CA LEU A 182 23.48 9.87 -5.85
C LEU A 182 23.77 11.21 -6.54
N GLN A 183 24.37 12.11 -5.78
CA GLN A 183 24.82 13.41 -6.27
C GLN A 183 26.35 13.41 -6.33
N ARG A 184 26.91 14.03 -7.37
CA ARG A 184 28.37 14.21 -7.45
C ARG A 184 28.80 15.21 -6.38
N LYS A 185 29.74 14.78 -5.52
CA LYS A 185 30.33 15.63 -4.49
C LYS A 185 31.23 16.69 -5.12
N ASP A 186 30.95 17.95 -4.82
CA ASP A 186 31.80 19.08 -5.15
C ASP A 186 32.88 19.30 -4.06
N ALA A 187 33.97 19.98 -4.41
CA ALA A 187 35.05 20.28 -3.47
C ALA A 187 34.57 21.09 -2.24
N ALA A 188 33.55 21.93 -2.43
CA ALA A 188 32.95 22.71 -1.36
C ALA A 188 31.95 21.91 -0.51
N ASP A 189 31.53 20.72 -0.93
CA ASP A 189 30.52 19.88 -0.26
C ASP A 189 29.15 20.55 -0.08
N VAL A 190 28.86 21.63 -0.81
CA VAL A 190 27.64 22.45 -0.65
C VAL A 190 26.63 22.12 -1.74
N SER A 191 27.07 22.05 -3.01
CA SER A 191 26.13 22.02 -4.14
C SER A 191 25.26 20.76 -4.12
N TRP A 192 25.86 19.60 -3.82
CA TRP A 192 25.12 18.34 -3.79
C TRP A 192 24.10 18.29 -2.64
N ARG A 193 24.45 18.82 -1.47
CA ARG A 193 23.57 18.91 -0.29
C ARG A 193 22.38 19.80 -0.59
N ARG A 194 22.65 20.97 -1.19
CA ARG A 194 21.62 21.91 -1.64
C ARG A 194 20.67 21.26 -2.65
N ASN A 195 21.21 20.56 -3.65
CA ASN A 195 20.40 19.86 -4.64
C ASN A 195 19.50 18.79 -3.99
N LEU A 196 20.04 18.02 -3.04
CA LEU A 196 19.26 17.00 -2.34
C LEU A 196 18.12 17.61 -1.51
N LEU A 197 18.38 18.71 -0.81
CA LEU A 197 17.35 19.47 -0.08
C LEU A 197 16.27 19.98 -1.03
N PHE A 198 16.64 20.56 -2.18
CA PHE A 198 15.66 21.00 -3.17
C PHE A 198 14.83 19.85 -3.75
N SER A 199 15.44 18.71 -4.05
CA SER A 199 14.72 17.52 -4.51
C SER A 199 13.69 17.07 -3.47
N LEU A 200 14.12 16.91 -2.21
CA LEU A 200 13.22 16.56 -1.11
C LEU A 200 12.06 17.55 -0.96
N GLN A 201 12.35 18.86 -0.97
CA GLN A 201 11.33 19.91 -0.88
C GLN A 201 10.35 19.85 -2.07
N PHE A 202 10.87 19.67 -3.29
CA PHE A 202 10.05 19.54 -4.49
C PHE A 202 9.09 18.34 -4.39
N TYR A 203 9.56 17.19 -3.89
CA TYR A 203 8.71 16.02 -3.65
C TYR A 203 7.63 16.30 -2.60
N ILE A 204 7.97 16.98 -1.49
CA ILE A 204 6.99 17.35 -0.46
C ILE A 204 5.89 18.26 -1.05
N ILE A 205 6.28 19.29 -1.80
CA ILE A 205 5.33 20.23 -2.43
C ILE A 205 4.47 19.51 -3.47
N SER A 206 5.06 18.62 -4.28
CA SER A 206 4.33 17.87 -5.31
C SER A 206 3.30 16.93 -4.70
N ASN A 207 3.68 16.18 -3.67
CA ASN A 207 2.77 15.29 -2.94
C ASN A 207 1.70 16.05 -2.17
N ARG A 208 2.03 17.24 -1.62
CA ARG A 208 1.03 18.12 -1.00
C ARG A 208 -0.07 18.55 -1.97
N ARG A 209 0.26 18.74 -3.25
CA ARG A 209 -0.72 19.11 -4.29
C ARG A 209 -1.59 17.92 -4.73
N SER A 210 -1.20 16.69 -4.37
CA SER A 210 -2.01 15.50 -4.65
C SER A 210 -3.31 15.53 -3.85
N ARG A 211 -4.37 14.98 -4.43
CA ARG A 211 -5.64 14.74 -3.71
C ARG A 211 -5.62 13.44 -2.91
N ASP A 212 -4.60 12.60 -3.09
CA ASP A 212 -4.47 11.33 -2.40
C ASP A 212 -3.94 11.54 -0.96
N PRO A 213 -4.68 11.12 0.08
CA PRO A 213 -4.22 11.24 1.46
C PRO A 213 -2.98 10.41 1.76
N ARG A 214 -2.73 9.32 1.03
CA ARG A 214 -1.47 8.56 1.17
C ARG A 214 -0.27 9.41 0.77
N ALA A 215 -0.39 10.18 -0.31
CA ALA A 215 0.65 11.10 -0.74
C ALA A 215 0.93 12.20 0.30
N LEU A 216 -0.10 12.68 1.03
CA LEU A 216 0.10 13.64 2.11
C LEU A 216 0.86 13.05 3.31
N ILE A 217 0.50 11.83 3.73
CA ILE A 217 1.20 11.11 4.79
C ILE A 217 2.66 10.87 4.38
N GLN A 218 2.87 10.45 3.13
CA GLN A 218 4.21 10.27 2.56
C GLN A 218 5.00 11.58 2.56
N ALA A 219 4.40 12.71 2.15
CA ALA A 219 5.03 14.03 2.21
C ALA A 219 5.48 14.39 3.62
N LYS A 220 4.67 14.07 4.63
CA LYS A 220 5.02 14.26 6.05
C LYS A 220 6.19 13.38 6.48
N GLY A 221 6.27 12.14 6.01
CA GLY A 221 7.44 11.27 6.20
C GLY A 221 8.71 11.85 5.56
N ILE A 222 8.60 12.33 4.32
CA ILE A 222 9.72 12.98 3.60
C ILE A 222 10.18 14.25 4.31
N LEU A 223 9.26 15.02 4.91
CA LEU A 223 9.60 16.20 5.71
C LEU A 223 10.50 15.85 6.91
N ALA A 224 10.27 14.73 7.58
CA ALA A 224 11.14 14.29 8.68
C ALA A 224 12.57 13.98 8.20
N TYR A 225 12.72 13.33 7.04
CA TYR A 225 14.04 13.12 6.42
C TYR A 225 14.70 14.44 6.00
N PHE A 226 13.90 15.38 5.46
CA PHE A 226 14.37 16.71 5.09
C PHE A 226 14.95 17.47 6.29
N GLU A 227 14.24 17.49 7.42
CA GLU A 227 14.69 18.15 8.65
C GLU A 227 15.95 17.51 9.22
N SER A 228 15.99 16.18 9.26
CA SER A 228 17.17 15.43 9.71
C SER A 228 18.39 15.74 8.84
N PHE A 229 18.24 15.69 7.51
CA PHE A 229 19.32 15.99 6.59
C PHE A 229 19.76 17.45 6.64
N LEU A 230 18.84 18.40 6.86
CA LEU A 230 19.20 19.80 7.08
C LEU A 230 20.04 19.97 8.36
N GLY A 231 19.72 19.23 9.43
CA GLY A 231 20.53 19.17 10.65
C GLY A 231 21.95 18.66 10.39
N ILE A 232 22.09 17.61 9.57
CA ILE A 232 23.40 17.09 9.13
C ILE A 232 24.15 18.13 8.31
N CYS A 233 23.47 18.82 7.39
CA CYS A 233 24.09 19.89 6.61
C CYS A 233 24.61 21.01 7.52
N ARG A 234 23.86 21.39 8.56
CA ARG A 234 24.26 22.42 9.52
C ARG A 234 25.52 22.00 10.28
N SER A 235 25.59 20.76 10.77
CA SER A 235 26.76 20.28 11.50
C SER A 235 28.00 20.07 10.62
N ARG A 236 27.82 19.65 9.36
CA ARG A 236 28.93 19.39 8.42
C ARG A 236 29.49 20.63 7.73
N LEU A 237 28.64 21.60 7.44
CA LEU A 237 29.05 22.79 6.68
C LEU A 237 29.53 23.94 7.57
N GLU A 238 29.10 23.99 8.84
CA GLU A 238 29.43 25.05 9.79
C GLU A 238 29.19 26.44 9.16
N ALA A 239 30.22 27.28 9.03
CA ALA A 239 30.11 28.61 8.41
C ALA A 239 29.65 28.55 6.94
N ARG A 240 29.88 27.46 6.22
CA ARG A 240 29.39 27.29 4.83
C ARG A 240 27.89 27.00 4.76
N PHE A 241 27.24 26.73 5.89
CA PHE A 241 25.79 26.49 5.93
C PHE A 241 24.99 27.71 5.46
N ASP A 242 25.55 28.93 5.54
CA ASP A 242 24.93 30.15 5.00
C ASP A 242 24.70 30.10 3.48
N GLN A 243 25.35 29.17 2.77
CA GLN A 243 25.12 28.92 1.34
C GLN A 243 23.90 28.02 1.07
N ILE A 244 23.36 27.38 2.10
CA ILE A 244 22.12 26.60 2.02
C ILE A 244 20.93 27.56 2.17
N PRO A 245 19.91 27.48 1.29
CA PRO A 245 18.71 28.31 1.40
C PRO A 245 18.03 28.16 2.76
N ARG A 246 17.39 29.24 3.23
CA ARG A 246 16.51 29.17 4.40
C ARG A 246 15.19 28.53 3.98
N PHE A 247 14.75 27.54 4.74
CA PHE A 247 13.51 26.82 4.51
C PHE A 247 12.52 27.07 5.65
N GLU A 248 11.29 27.44 5.32
CA GLU A 248 10.19 27.65 6.28
C GLU A 248 9.54 26.31 6.68
N ILE A 249 10.28 25.49 7.42
CA ILE A 249 9.92 24.11 7.77
C ILE A 249 8.62 24.04 8.57
N GLU A 250 8.47 24.91 9.58
CA GLU A 250 7.27 24.91 10.43
C GLU A 250 6.01 25.27 9.64
N ALA A 251 6.09 26.26 8.75
CA ALA A 251 4.98 26.62 7.87
C ALA A 251 4.60 25.46 6.94
N LEU A 252 5.60 24.75 6.40
CA LEU A 252 5.37 23.58 5.55
C LEU A 252 4.72 22.43 6.33
N ARG A 253 5.19 22.16 7.55
CA ARG A 253 4.62 21.16 8.46
C ARG A 253 3.17 21.47 8.79
N ASN A 254 2.88 22.67 9.29
CA ASN A 254 1.54 23.11 9.64
C ASN A 254 0.60 23.04 8.43
N SER A 255 1.10 23.38 7.24
CA SER A 255 0.32 23.27 6.03
C SER A 255 0.03 21.84 5.62
N LEU A 256 0.94 20.88 5.83
CA LEU A 256 0.68 19.47 5.57
C LEU A 256 -0.32 18.90 6.56
N ASP A 257 -0.18 19.22 7.84
CA ASP A 257 -1.09 18.77 8.90
C ASP A 257 -2.52 19.25 8.64
N ALA A 258 -2.69 20.54 8.31
CA ALA A 258 -3.99 21.09 7.91
C ALA A 258 -4.59 20.37 6.69
N SER A 259 -3.78 20.06 5.67
CA SER A 259 -4.24 19.32 4.49
C SER A 259 -4.60 17.86 4.81
N ILE A 260 -3.88 17.19 5.71
CA ILE A 260 -4.21 15.83 6.16
C ILE A 260 -5.54 15.83 6.91
N GLU A 261 -5.74 16.77 7.84
CA GLU A 261 -6.98 16.90 8.61
C GLU A 261 -8.18 17.23 7.72
N GLU A 262 -8.02 18.16 6.77
CA GLU A 262 -9.04 18.51 5.79
C GLU A 262 -9.45 17.28 4.97
N ARG A 263 -8.49 16.52 4.44
CA ARG A 263 -8.77 15.32 3.64
C ARG A 263 -9.38 14.19 4.48
N ALA A 264 -8.92 14.00 5.72
CA ALA A 264 -9.51 13.01 6.62
C ALA A 264 -10.98 13.35 6.92
N LEU A 265 -11.28 14.64 7.14
CA LEU A 265 -12.65 15.11 7.31
C LEU A 265 -13.49 14.88 6.05
N GLU A 266 -13.00 15.25 4.86
CA GLU A 266 -13.68 14.98 3.58
C GLU A 266 -13.97 13.49 3.38
N GLN A 267 -12.98 12.63 3.64
CA GLN A 267 -13.14 11.18 3.55
C GLN A 267 -14.17 10.65 4.54
N SER A 268 -14.20 11.16 5.77
CA SER A 268 -15.21 10.78 6.77
C SER A 268 -16.63 11.17 6.33
N ILE A 269 -16.78 12.37 5.73
CA ILE A 269 -18.05 12.86 5.19
C ILE A 269 -18.47 12.00 3.99
N GLN A 270 -17.53 11.67 3.10
CA GLN A 270 -17.80 10.85 1.93
C GLN A 270 -18.11 9.40 2.31
N ALA A 271 -17.37 8.80 3.23
CA ALA A 271 -17.65 7.48 3.79
C ALA A 271 -19.04 7.44 4.45
N GLY A 272 -19.42 8.49 5.18
CA GLY A 272 -20.75 8.64 5.74
C GLY A 272 -21.86 8.76 4.68
N ARG A 273 -21.57 9.33 3.50
CA ARG A 273 -22.51 9.35 2.35
C ARG A 273 -22.57 7.99 1.66
N SER A 274 -21.42 7.37 1.40
CA SER A 274 -21.31 6.06 0.77
C SER A 274 -21.96 4.96 1.60
N ALA A 275 -21.76 4.98 2.93
CA ALA A 275 -22.43 4.07 3.85
C ALA A 275 -23.95 4.21 3.79
N LYS A 276 -24.49 5.43 3.64
CA LYS A 276 -25.94 5.64 3.46
C LYS A 276 -26.44 5.04 2.14
N THR A 277 -25.70 5.22 1.04
CA THR A 277 -26.07 4.61 -0.25
C THR A 277 -25.92 3.09 -0.25
N SER A 278 -24.92 2.56 0.45
CA SER A 278 -24.69 1.12 0.61
C SER A 278 -25.79 0.50 1.47
N ASN A 279 -26.11 1.11 2.60
CA ASN A 279 -27.21 0.67 3.47
C ASN A 279 -28.54 0.68 2.70
N PHE A 280 -28.80 1.71 1.88
CA PHE A 280 -29.97 1.72 1.00
C PHE A 280 -29.98 0.52 0.03
N ARG A 281 -28.87 0.24 -0.66
CA ARG A 281 -28.77 -0.92 -1.57
C ARG A 281 -28.96 -2.25 -0.83
N VAL A 282 -28.33 -2.41 0.33
CA VAL A 282 -28.44 -3.62 1.16
C VAL A 282 -29.87 -3.79 1.66
N THR A 283 -30.54 -2.73 2.10
CA THR A 283 -31.96 -2.78 2.51
C THR A 283 -32.86 -3.17 1.35
N VAL A 284 -32.66 -2.58 0.16
CA VAL A 284 -33.45 -2.94 -1.03
C VAL A 284 -33.25 -4.41 -1.41
N LEU A 285 -32.00 -4.90 -1.41
CA LEU A 285 -31.71 -6.31 -1.70
C LEU A 285 -32.25 -7.26 -0.63
N ALA A 286 -32.18 -6.88 0.65
CA ALA A 286 -32.69 -7.67 1.77
C ALA A 286 -34.22 -7.80 1.74
N VAL A 287 -34.93 -6.92 1.04
CA VAL A 287 -36.38 -6.99 0.83
C VAL A 287 -36.70 -7.77 -0.45
N LEU A 288 -36.02 -7.45 -1.56
CA LEU A 288 -36.28 -8.09 -2.85
C LEU A 288 -35.93 -9.58 -2.86
N ALA A 289 -34.82 -9.99 -2.26
CA ALA A 289 -34.36 -11.37 -2.34
C ALA A 289 -35.31 -12.37 -1.62
N PRO A 290 -35.75 -12.12 -0.37
CA PRO A 290 -36.74 -12.97 0.29
C PRO A 290 -38.08 -12.97 -0.45
N THR A 291 -38.53 -11.82 -0.95
CA THR A 291 -39.75 -11.73 -1.76
C THR A 291 -39.67 -12.64 -3.00
N LEU A 292 -38.60 -12.54 -3.78
CA LEU A 292 -38.42 -13.37 -4.99
C LEU A 292 -38.29 -14.85 -4.64
N ALA A 293 -37.62 -15.18 -3.54
CA ALA A 293 -37.53 -16.55 -3.04
C ALA A 293 -38.91 -17.09 -2.63
N LEU A 294 -39.72 -16.28 -1.95
CA LEU A 294 -41.07 -16.64 -1.53
C LEU A 294 -41.99 -16.87 -2.73
N ILE A 295 -41.89 -16.03 -3.76
CA ILE A 295 -42.59 -16.21 -5.04
C ILE A 295 -42.14 -17.51 -5.73
N GLY A 296 -40.83 -17.79 -5.75
CA GLY A 296 -40.30 -19.04 -6.30
C GLY A 296 -40.85 -20.29 -5.61
N VAL A 297 -40.91 -20.27 -4.27
CA VAL A 297 -41.50 -21.35 -3.46
C VAL A 297 -43.00 -21.47 -3.70
N ALA A 298 -43.71 -20.35 -3.83
CA ALA A 298 -45.15 -20.34 -4.12
C ALA A 298 -45.50 -20.92 -5.50
N LEU A 299 -44.61 -20.74 -6.49
CA LEU A 299 -44.80 -21.23 -7.86
C LEU A 299 -44.42 -22.72 -8.00
N GLN A 300 -43.55 -23.25 -7.13
CA GLN A 300 -43.04 -24.62 -7.21
C GLN A 300 -44.14 -25.73 -7.26
N PRO A 301 -45.22 -25.68 -6.45
CA PRO A 301 -46.32 -26.65 -6.51
C PRO A 301 -47.01 -26.75 -7.87
N HIS A 302 -47.04 -25.64 -8.62
CA HIS A 302 -47.70 -25.58 -9.94
C HIS A 302 -46.85 -26.21 -11.05
N ILE A 303 -45.54 -26.39 -10.82
CA ILE A 303 -44.59 -26.91 -11.80
C ILE A 303 -44.41 -28.44 -11.66
N GLY A 304 -44.60 -28.99 -10.45
CA GLY A 304 -44.30 -30.39 -10.13
C GLY A 304 -45.43 -31.41 -10.35
N GLY A 305 -46.63 -30.98 -10.75
CA GLY A 305 -47.81 -31.85 -10.92
C GLY A 305 -48.44 -32.33 -9.59
N ALA A 306 -49.72 -32.73 -9.64
CA ALA A 306 -50.54 -32.99 -8.46
C ALA A 306 -50.08 -34.19 -7.60
N GLU A 307 -49.22 -35.08 -8.11
CA GLU A 307 -48.79 -36.29 -7.41
C GLU A 307 -47.72 -36.05 -6.35
N ASN A 308 -46.79 -35.10 -6.57
CA ASN A 308 -45.72 -34.75 -5.61
C ASN A 308 -46.26 -34.04 -4.35
N LEU A 309 -47.51 -33.57 -4.38
CA LEU A 309 -48.12 -32.80 -3.29
C LEU A 309 -48.64 -33.67 -2.14
N LYS A 310 -48.74 -35.00 -2.33
CA LYS A 310 -49.26 -35.93 -1.31
C LYS A 310 -48.22 -36.35 -0.27
N GLU A 311 -46.93 -36.31 -0.61
CA GLU A 311 -45.87 -36.82 0.27
C GLU A 311 -45.47 -35.84 1.38
N PHE A 312 -45.79 -34.55 1.24
CA PHE A 312 -45.40 -33.50 2.19
C PHE A 312 -46.57 -32.56 2.51
N PRO A 313 -47.58 -33.01 3.29
CA PRO A 313 -48.82 -32.25 3.52
C PRO A 313 -48.59 -30.92 4.24
N ALA A 314 -47.63 -30.83 5.15
CA ALA A 314 -47.31 -29.57 5.84
C ALA A 314 -46.68 -28.55 4.89
N LEU A 315 -45.71 -28.99 4.07
CA LEU A 315 -45.05 -28.13 3.07
C LEU A 315 -46.06 -27.64 2.02
N ASN A 316 -46.98 -28.52 1.60
CA ASN A 316 -48.03 -28.19 0.67
C ASN A 316 -49.03 -27.18 1.27
N HIS A 317 -49.42 -27.35 2.53
CA HIS A 317 -50.29 -26.38 3.21
C HIS A 317 -49.60 -25.02 3.35
N THR A 318 -48.31 -24.98 3.67
CA THR A 318 -47.52 -23.74 3.72
C THR A 318 -47.37 -23.11 2.34
N ALA A 319 -47.07 -23.88 1.30
CA ALA A 319 -46.93 -23.38 -0.06
C ALA A 319 -48.28 -22.88 -0.61
N TRP A 320 -49.37 -23.58 -0.33
CA TRP A 320 -50.72 -23.16 -0.66
C TRP A 320 -51.08 -21.86 0.04
N PHE A 321 -50.88 -21.78 1.36
CA PHE A 321 -51.08 -20.56 2.15
C PHE A 321 -50.27 -19.37 1.59
N ILE A 322 -48.97 -19.58 1.34
CA ILE A 322 -48.08 -18.56 0.77
C ILE A 322 -48.57 -18.15 -0.63
N SER A 323 -49.02 -19.09 -1.47
CA SER A 323 -49.49 -18.80 -2.82
C SER A 323 -50.84 -18.07 -2.84
N SER A 324 -51.77 -18.47 -1.97
CA SER A 324 -53.10 -17.87 -1.80
C SER A 324 -53.01 -16.45 -1.27
N TYR A 325 -51.92 -16.14 -0.55
CA TYR A 325 -51.70 -14.83 0.07
C TYR A 325 -50.40 -14.14 -0.37
N ALA A 326 -49.89 -14.50 -1.55
CA ALA A 326 -48.58 -14.02 -2.02
C ALA A 326 -48.55 -12.49 -2.16
N VAL A 327 -49.67 -11.90 -2.62
CA VAL A 327 -49.80 -10.45 -2.83
C VAL A 327 -49.86 -9.72 -1.49
N GLU A 328 -50.54 -10.30 -0.51
CA GLU A 328 -50.74 -9.75 0.84
C GLU A 328 -49.44 -9.82 1.65
N ILE A 329 -48.73 -10.95 1.60
CA ILE A 329 -47.41 -11.10 2.23
C ILE A 329 -46.41 -10.14 1.59
N LEU A 330 -46.44 -9.97 0.26
CA LEU A 330 -45.63 -8.98 -0.43
C LEU A 330 -45.97 -7.55 0.02
N ALA A 331 -47.25 -7.22 0.09
CA ALA A 331 -47.71 -5.89 0.53
C ALA A 331 -47.27 -5.58 1.96
N ILE A 332 -47.40 -6.54 2.89
CA ILE A 332 -46.93 -6.40 4.28
C ILE A 332 -45.41 -6.24 4.31
N THR A 333 -44.65 -7.01 3.52
CA THR A 333 -43.18 -6.91 3.48
C THR A 333 -42.73 -5.55 2.96
N VAL A 334 -43.33 -5.06 1.87
CA VAL A 334 -43.07 -3.71 1.33
C VAL A 334 -43.45 -2.64 2.35
N LEU A 335 -44.56 -2.81 3.06
CA LEU A 335 -44.99 -1.87 4.09
C LEU A 335 -43.98 -1.81 5.25
N LEU A 336 -43.55 -2.95 5.77
CA LEU A 336 -42.58 -3.01 6.87
C LEU A 336 -41.23 -2.43 6.43
N ALA A 337 -40.79 -2.72 5.21
CA ALA A 337 -39.57 -2.16 4.63
C ALA A 337 -39.66 -0.63 4.49
N THR A 338 -40.74 -0.11 3.88
CA THR A 338 -40.92 1.33 3.70
C THR A 338 -41.08 2.07 5.02
N SER A 339 -41.77 1.46 5.99
CA SER A 339 -41.89 1.99 7.37
C SER A 339 -40.54 2.03 8.07
N ALA A 340 -39.74 0.96 7.99
CA ALA A 340 -38.39 0.93 8.55
C ALA A 340 -37.49 2.00 7.91
N MET A 341 -37.56 2.18 6.59
CA MET A 341 -36.82 3.24 5.89
C MET A 341 -37.28 4.64 6.30
N ALA A 342 -38.59 4.87 6.45
CA ALA A 342 -39.15 6.14 6.90
C ALA A 342 -38.73 6.46 8.34
N ILE A 343 -38.76 5.49 9.24
CA ILE A 343 -38.29 5.62 10.63
C ILE A 343 -36.79 5.92 10.64
N GLN A 344 -35.99 5.18 9.88
CA GLN A 344 -34.54 5.40 9.80
C GLN A 344 -34.21 6.80 9.26
N PHE A 345 -34.97 7.27 8.26
CA PHE A 345 -34.85 8.64 7.74
C PHE A 345 -35.25 9.69 8.79
N ALA A 346 -36.37 9.49 9.48
CA ALA A 346 -36.86 10.38 10.53
C ALA A 346 -35.87 10.49 11.69
N VAL A 347 -35.41 9.36 12.24
CA VAL A 347 -34.40 9.30 13.30
C VAL A 347 -33.09 9.94 12.83
N GLY A 348 -32.64 9.63 11.62
CA GLY A 348 -31.44 10.21 11.02
C GLY A 348 -31.54 11.71 10.73
N SER A 349 -32.75 12.26 10.58
CA SER A 349 -33.01 13.69 10.42
C SER A 349 -33.02 14.41 11.77
N LEU A 350 -33.60 13.81 12.80
CA LEU A 350 -33.66 14.36 14.17
C LEU A 350 -32.28 14.41 14.83
N ALA A 351 -31.46 13.38 14.62
CA ALA A 351 -30.08 13.32 15.12
C ALA A 351 -29.17 14.42 14.53
N ARG A 352 -29.53 15.04 13.39
CA ARG A 352 -28.74 16.10 12.73
C ARG A 352 -29.02 17.51 13.25
N ARG A 353 -29.84 17.69 14.29
CA ARG A 353 -30.17 19.01 14.88
C ARG A 353 -28.97 19.83 15.37
N GLY A 354 -27.76 19.24 15.51
CA GLY A 354 -26.55 19.96 15.93
C GLY A 354 -25.76 20.73 14.85
N SER A 355 -26.04 20.56 13.54
CA SER A 355 -25.20 21.10 12.44
C SER A 355 -25.94 22.11 11.54
N TYR A 356 -26.93 22.83 12.07
CA TYR A 356 -27.93 23.53 11.25
C TYR A 356 -27.50 24.86 10.61
N SER A 357 -26.43 25.53 11.07
CA SER A 357 -26.17 26.91 10.62
C SER A 357 -25.58 27.04 9.20
N ARG A 358 -24.93 26.00 8.64
CA ARG A 358 -24.31 26.07 7.30
C ARG A 358 -25.07 25.34 6.19
N GLN A 359 -26.02 24.46 6.51
CA GLN A 359 -26.76 23.67 5.51
C GLN A 359 -28.11 24.27 5.09
N LEU A 360 -28.59 25.32 5.80
CA LEU A 360 -29.86 25.99 5.53
C LEU A 360 -29.89 26.78 4.19
N LEU A 361 -28.74 27.05 3.57
CA LEU A 361 -28.65 27.77 2.30
C LEU A 361 -28.68 26.87 1.06
N ALA A 362 -28.46 25.56 1.18
CA ALA A 362 -28.23 24.71 0.00
C ALA A 362 -29.47 23.99 -0.54
N PHE A 363 -30.48 23.65 0.28
CA PHE A 363 -31.69 23.00 -0.22
C PHE A 363 -32.90 23.36 0.63
N GLY A 364 -33.85 24.05 0.00
CA GLY A 364 -35.05 24.59 0.63
C GLY A 364 -35.80 23.57 1.48
N ILE A 365 -36.07 23.98 2.72
CA ILE A 365 -36.86 23.28 3.75
C ILE A 365 -38.21 22.77 3.20
N ALA A 366 -38.75 23.42 2.17
CA ALA A 366 -39.99 23.03 1.51
C ALA A 366 -39.94 21.62 0.89
N ASN A 367 -38.81 21.22 0.31
CA ASN A 367 -38.72 19.94 -0.41
C ASN A 367 -38.51 18.73 0.52
N GLN A 368 -37.84 18.91 1.66
CA GLN A 368 -37.64 17.81 2.62
C GLN A 368 -38.88 17.52 3.45
N ARG A 369 -39.63 18.55 3.87
CA ARG A 369 -40.93 18.35 4.52
C ARG A 369 -41.92 17.72 3.55
N GLY A 370 -41.95 18.19 2.30
CA GLY A 370 -42.75 17.58 1.23
C GLY A 370 -42.41 16.11 0.99
N ALA A 371 -41.12 15.77 0.87
CA ALA A 371 -40.69 14.38 0.70
C ALA A 371 -41.02 13.50 1.91
N PHE A 372 -40.86 14.01 3.14
CA PHE A 372 -41.26 13.30 4.34
C PHE A 372 -42.76 13.01 4.36
N PHE A 373 -43.60 14.03 4.16
CA PHE A 373 -45.06 13.85 4.15
C PHE A 373 -45.53 12.98 2.99
N ALA A 374 -44.90 13.07 1.81
CA ALA A 374 -45.18 12.18 0.69
C ALA A 374 -44.82 10.74 1.02
N SER A 375 -43.65 10.48 1.62
CA SER A 375 -43.24 9.13 2.02
C SER A 375 -44.13 8.54 3.12
N LEU A 376 -44.55 9.36 4.09
CA LEU A 376 -45.47 8.98 5.15
C LEU A 376 -46.86 8.68 4.57
N LEU A 377 -47.35 9.50 3.64
CA LEU A 377 -48.62 9.28 2.96
C LEU A 377 -48.59 7.99 2.14
N ILE A 378 -47.51 7.75 1.38
CA ILE A 378 -47.33 6.50 0.62
C ILE A 378 -47.32 5.29 1.56
N ALA A 379 -46.61 5.37 2.70
CA ALA A 379 -46.60 4.30 3.71
C ALA A 379 -48.00 4.07 4.31
N LEU A 380 -48.73 5.12 4.68
CA LEU A 380 -50.08 5.02 5.23
C LEU A 380 -51.08 4.46 4.21
N VAL A 381 -51.01 4.90 2.96
CA VAL A 381 -51.85 4.38 1.86
C VAL A 381 -51.53 2.91 1.59
N SER A 382 -50.25 2.55 1.56
CA SER A 382 -49.82 1.16 1.39
C SER A 382 -50.25 0.28 2.57
N ALA A 383 -50.23 0.82 3.79
CA ALA A 383 -50.72 0.13 4.99
C ALA A 383 -52.22 -0.10 4.94
N GLY A 384 -52.98 0.94 4.60
CA GLY A 384 -54.42 0.87 4.45
C GLY A 384 -54.82 -0.14 3.38
N ALA A 385 -54.17 -0.11 2.22
CA ALA A 385 -54.38 -1.10 1.16
C ALA A 385 -54.02 -2.51 1.63
N GLY A 386 -52.85 -2.71 2.24
CA GLY A 386 -52.43 -4.01 2.76
C GLY A 386 -53.37 -4.59 3.81
N MET A 387 -53.87 -3.77 4.74
CA MET A 387 -54.86 -4.20 5.73
C MET A 387 -56.24 -4.47 5.12
N TYR A 388 -56.66 -3.67 4.14
CA TYR A 388 -57.94 -3.84 3.48
C TYR A 388 -57.99 -5.13 2.66
N PHE A 389 -56.94 -5.39 1.88
CA PHE A 389 -56.85 -6.59 1.04
C PHE A 389 -56.41 -7.83 1.83
N GLY A 390 -55.54 -7.68 2.85
CA GLY A 390 -55.01 -8.79 3.65
C GLY A 390 -55.84 -9.19 4.87
N ARG A 391 -57.02 -8.60 5.08
CA ARG A 391 -57.87 -8.90 6.25
C ARG A 391 -58.24 -10.38 6.33
N ALA A 392 -58.53 -11.03 5.21
CA ALA A 392 -58.86 -12.45 5.17
C ALA A 392 -57.66 -13.32 5.57
N SER A 393 -56.48 -13.01 5.03
CA SER A 393 -55.23 -13.72 5.32
C SER A 393 -54.82 -13.63 6.78
N LEU A 394 -55.02 -12.47 7.40
CA LEU A 394 -54.62 -12.22 8.78
C LEU A 394 -55.52 -12.97 9.77
N MET A 395 -56.81 -13.11 9.45
CA MET A 395 -57.74 -13.93 10.23
C MET A 395 -57.40 -15.42 10.12
N GLU A 396 -57.14 -15.92 8.91
CA GLU A 396 -56.72 -17.33 8.73
C GLU A 396 -55.39 -17.63 9.42
N LEU A 397 -54.42 -16.70 9.38
CA LEU A 397 -53.12 -16.88 10.04
C LEU A 397 -53.27 -16.95 11.58
N LEU A 398 -54.17 -16.13 12.15
CA LEU A 398 -54.50 -16.18 13.58
C LEU A 398 -55.18 -17.50 13.96
N GLU A 399 -56.13 -17.98 13.17
CA GLU A 399 -56.80 -19.28 13.39
C GLU A 399 -55.80 -20.45 13.32
N LEU A 400 -54.84 -20.38 12.39
CA LEU A 400 -53.78 -21.39 12.22
C LEU A 400 -52.81 -21.37 13.42
N PHE A 401 -52.49 -20.19 13.95
CA PHE A 401 -51.69 -20.05 15.19
C PHE A 401 -52.43 -20.59 16.41
N GLU A 402 -53.72 -20.26 16.58
CA GLU A 402 -54.54 -20.79 17.67
C GLU A 402 -54.64 -22.33 17.61
N GLY A 403 -54.75 -22.90 16.42
CA GLY A 403 -54.74 -24.36 16.23
C GLY A 403 -53.39 -25.04 16.53
N LEU A 404 -52.27 -24.34 16.34
CA LEU A 404 -50.91 -24.83 16.62
C LEU A 404 -50.55 -24.80 18.11
N PHE A 405 -51.08 -23.82 18.86
CA PHE A 405 -50.81 -23.65 20.30
C PHE A 405 -51.93 -24.15 21.21
N GLY A 406 -53.10 -24.47 20.65
CA GLY A 406 -54.27 -25.01 21.36
C GLY A 406 -54.33 -26.55 21.45
N ARG A 407 -53.30 -27.25 20.98
CA ARG A 407 -53.08 -28.70 21.17
C ARG A 407 -51.79 -28.90 21.96
#